data_AF-A0A5J5HP21-F1
#
_entry.id   AF-A0A5J5HP21-F1
#
_cell.length_a   1.000
_cell.length_b   1.000
_cell.length_c   1.000
_cell.angle_alpha   90.00
_cell.angle_beta   90.00
_cell.angle_gamma   90.00
#
_symmetry.space_group_name_H-M   'P 1'
#
loop_
_entity.id
_entity.type
_entity.pdbx_description
1 polymer ?
#
loop_
_entity_poly.entity_id
_entity_poly.type
_entity_poly.pdbx_seq_one_letter_code
_entity_poly.pdbx_strand_id
1 'polypeptide(L)'
;MLRDGDSLSHENLLSKELKMKKTTRLTNSPEETRVFEQMKEASEEHIKGANDPIEKLLQKQKQLKERIETHGHVQIKTNVIQATYEEVKKSAREDIKHLAEYEIVPKEEYKTGKRRHIRPRLCFQQAFRYVANKANIEGIRLVHGLYKPSSFDNHCDHAWVELPDGTIFDGVLQRFYEKEGYYNYYQIIKNKEYNHTEMYKIGLKHGGTFGPWYNDIE
;
A
#
# COMPACT_ATOMS: atom_id res chain seq x y z
N MET A 1 -26.08 -17.31 -45.62
CA MET A 1 -25.15 -18.43 -45.40
C MET A 1 -24.88 -18.53 -43.91
N LEU A 2 -25.58 -19.45 -43.26
CA LEU A 2 -25.42 -19.80 -41.85
C LEU A 2 -24.16 -20.66 -41.71
N ARG A 3 -23.32 -20.40 -40.70
CA ARG A 3 -22.26 -21.32 -40.28
C ARG A 3 -22.47 -21.67 -38.82
N ASP A 4 -22.74 -22.95 -38.63
CA ASP A 4 -22.85 -23.68 -37.38
C ASP A 4 -21.47 -23.88 -36.71
N GLY A 5 -21.51 -24.15 -35.41
CA GLY A 5 -20.54 -25.05 -34.75
C GLY A 5 -19.46 -24.38 -33.91
N ASP A 6 -19.69 -24.32 -32.60
CA ASP A 6 -18.90 -25.12 -31.64
C ASP A 6 -19.38 -24.86 -30.21
N SER A 7 -20.24 -25.75 -29.73
CA SER A 7 -20.65 -25.87 -28.34
C SER A 7 -19.62 -26.71 -27.58
N LEU A 8 -18.71 -26.04 -26.88
CA LEU A 8 -17.84 -26.69 -25.89
C LEU A 8 -18.68 -27.03 -24.64
N SER A 9 -18.79 -28.32 -24.34
CA SER A 9 -19.56 -28.86 -23.24
C SER A 9 -18.94 -28.52 -21.88
N HIS A 10 -19.77 -27.95 -21.00
CA HIS A 10 -19.44 -27.56 -19.63
C HIS A 10 -19.21 -28.75 -18.66
N GLU A 11 -19.26 -29.99 -19.13
CA GLU A 11 -19.24 -31.19 -18.28
C GLU A 11 -17.84 -31.75 -17.98
N ASN A 12 -16.76 -31.22 -18.55
CA ASN A 12 -15.43 -31.83 -18.43
C ASN A 12 -14.46 -31.20 -17.41
N LEU A 13 -14.93 -30.27 -16.56
CA LEU A 13 -14.12 -29.61 -15.52
C LEU A 13 -14.46 -30.02 -14.08
N LEU A 14 -15.65 -30.55 -13.82
CA LEU A 14 -16.10 -30.95 -12.48
C LEU A 14 -15.62 -32.35 -12.03
N SER A 15 -15.13 -33.18 -12.96
CA SER A 15 -14.64 -34.54 -12.67
C SER A 15 -13.17 -34.60 -12.23
N LYS A 16 -12.40 -33.52 -12.40
CA LYS A 16 -10.99 -33.44 -11.98
C LYS A 16 -10.81 -32.89 -10.55
N GLU A 17 -11.74 -32.09 -10.01
CA GLU A 17 -11.66 -31.61 -8.63
C GLU A 17 -12.13 -32.62 -7.57
N LEU A 18 -12.94 -33.63 -7.94
CA LEU A 18 -13.42 -34.64 -6.99
C LEU A 18 -12.43 -35.78 -6.68
N LYS A 19 -11.27 -35.84 -7.37
CA LYS A 19 -10.24 -36.88 -7.15
C LYS A 19 -9.05 -36.46 -6.27
N MET A 20 -9.00 -35.22 -5.76
CA MET A 20 -7.93 -34.75 -4.87
C MET A 20 -8.36 -34.53 -3.40
N LYS A 21 -9.52 -35.03 -2.97
CA LYS A 21 -9.99 -34.94 -1.56
C LYS A 21 -10.02 -36.28 -0.81
N LYS A 22 -9.25 -37.27 -1.24
CA LYS A 22 -9.01 -38.48 -0.45
C LYS A 22 -7.51 -38.69 -0.32
N THR A 23 -7.09 -38.91 0.93
CA THR A 23 -5.82 -39.51 1.37
C THR A 23 -4.74 -38.55 1.86
N THR A 24 -4.96 -37.99 3.06
CA THR A 24 -3.90 -37.94 4.08
C THR A 24 -4.55 -37.87 5.48
N ARG A 25 -5.08 -39.01 5.95
CA ARG A 25 -5.12 -39.25 7.40
C ARG A 25 -3.75 -39.79 7.76
N LEU A 26 -2.86 -38.89 8.20
CA LEU A 26 -1.66 -39.29 8.92
C LEU A 26 -2.15 -39.88 10.25
N THR A 27 -2.19 -41.20 10.32
CA THR A 27 -2.29 -41.91 11.59
C THR A 27 -0.93 -41.81 12.25
N ASN A 28 -0.76 -40.84 13.14
CA ASN A 28 0.44 -40.78 13.96
C ASN A 28 0.56 -42.10 14.71
N SER A 29 1.73 -42.72 14.67
CA SER A 29 1.94 -43.97 15.37
C SER A 29 1.83 -43.74 16.90
N PRO A 30 1.54 -44.78 17.70
CA PRO A 30 1.57 -44.66 19.16
C PRO A 30 2.91 -44.14 19.69
N GLU A 31 4.02 -44.38 18.98
CA GLU A 31 5.34 -43.84 19.32
C GLU A 31 5.47 -42.34 19.04
N GLU A 32 4.92 -41.84 17.91
CA GLU A 32 4.92 -40.41 17.59
C GLU A 32 4.06 -39.60 18.56
N THR A 33 2.94 -40.18 19.00
CA THR A 33 2.07 -39.56 20.01
C THR A 33 2.81 -39.43 21.35
N ARG A 34 3.59 -40.45 21.74
CA ARG A 34 4.40 -40.45 22.96
C ARG A 34 5.55 -39.44 22.90
N VAL A 35 6.22 -39.29 21.75
CA VAL A 35 7.26 -38.26 21.57
C VAL A 35 6.65 -36.86 21.68
N PHE A 36 5.47 -36.65 21.10
CA PHE A 36 4.78 -35.35 21.18
C PHE A 36 4.35 -35.00 22.61
N GLU A 37 3.86 -35.97 23.39
CA GLU A 37 3.53 -35.77 24.80
C GLU A 37 4.77 -35.50 25.65
N GLN A 38 5.88 -36.22 25.42
CA GLN A 38 7.14 -35.96 26.13
C GLN A 38 7.74 -34.60 25.80
N MET A 39 7.64 -34.14 24.54
CA MET A 39 8.06 -32.79 24.16
C MET A 39 7.16 -31.71 24.77
N LYS A 40 5.86 -32.00 24.91
CA LYS A 40 4.91 -31.09 25.57
C LYS A 40 5.21 -30.95 27.06
N GLU A 41 5.43 -32.05 27.77
CA GLU A 41 5.81 -32.04 29.20
C GLU A 41 7.14 -31.31 29.43
N ALA A 42 8.15 -31.55 28.59
CA ALA A 42 9.43 -30.83 28.65
C ALA A 42 9.31 -29.32 28.38
N SER A 43 8.32 -28.90 27.57
CA SER A 43 8.05 -27.49 27.30
C SER A 43 7.31 -26.80 28.46
N GLU A 44 6.43 -27.53 29.16
CA GLU A 44 5.65 -27.00 30.28
C GLU A 44 6.51 -26.82 31.56
N GLU A 45 7.56 -27.62 31.76
CA GLU A 45 8.54 -27.40 32.83
C GLU A 45 9.47 -26.20 32.58
N HIS A 46 9.77 -25.86 31.32
CA HIS A 46 10.59 -24.69 30.98
C HIS A 46 9.86 -23.35 31.12
N ILE A 47 8.51 -23.34 31.15
CA ILE A 47 7.71 -22.11 31.23
C ILE A 47 7.50 -21.64 32.69
N LYS A 48 7.73 -22.49 33.70
CA LYS A 48 7.53 -22.14 35.12
C LYS A 48 8.59 -21.19 35.70
N GLY A 49 9.62 -20.81 34.93
CA GLY A 49 10.66 -19.86 35.36
C GLY A 49 10.68 -18.51 34.62
N ALA A 50 9.82 -18.31 33.61
CA ALA A 50 9.93 -17.21 32.65
C ALA A 50 8.84 -16.12 32.79
N ASN A 51 8.15 -16.04 33.93
CA ASN A 51 7.11 -15.03 34.15
C ASN A 51 7.66 -13.61 34.41
N ASP A 52 8.93 -13.47 34.79
CA ASP A 52 9.51 -12.19 35.20
C ASP A 52 9.63 -11.13 34.06
N PRO A 53 10.02 -11.46 32.81
CA PRO A 53 10.18 -10.44 31.76
C PRO A 53 8.85 -9.88 31.24
N ILE A 54 7.82 -10.74 31.09
CA ILE A 54 6.51 -10.34 30.57
C ILE A 54 5.76 -9.50 31.60
N GLU A 55 5.81 -9.90 32.87
CA GLU A 55 5.17 -9.17 33.97
C GLU A 55 5.81 -7.79 34.18
N LYS A 56 7.16 -7.69 34.08
CA LYS A 56 7.87 -6.40 34.05
C LYS A 56 7.45 -5.51 32.88
N LEU A 57 7.19 -6.08 31.71
CA LEU A 57 6.76 -5.34 30.52
C LEU A 57 5.33 -4.79 30.67
N LEU A 58 4.42 -5.61 31.21
CA LEU A 58 3.05 -5.21 31.54
C LEU A 58 3.02 -4.12 32.62
N GLN A 59 3.85 -4.24 33.66
CA GLN A 59 4.00 -3.22 34.70
C GLN A 59 4.46 -1.88 34.11
N LYS A 60 5.44 -1.91 33.20
CA LYS A 60 5.96 -0.72 32.53
C LYS A 60 4.92 -0.07 31.61
N GLN A 61 4.12 -0.86 30.90
CA GLN A 61 3.00 -0.35 30.10
C GLN A 61 1.93 0.32 30.96
N LYS A 62 1.60 -0.28 32.11
CA LYS A 62 0.63 0.27 33.05
C LYS A 62 1.10 1.61 33.63
N GLN A 63 2.36 1.70 34.07
CA GLN A 63 2.96 2.95 34.56
C GLN A 63 3.01 4.03 33.47
N LEU A 64 3.24 3.66 32.20
CA LEU A 64 3.26 4.62 31.10
C LEU A 64 1.86 5.21 30.82
N LYS A 65 0.82 4.36 30.85
CA LYS A 65 -0.58 4.81 30.74
C LYS A 65 -0.98 5.75 31.87
N GLU A 66 -0.66 5.39 33.11
CA GLU A 66 -0.95 6.23 34.28
C GLU A 66 -0.23 7.59 34.21
N ARG A 67 1.01 7.64 33.68
CA ARG A 67 1.72 8.90 33.44
C ARG A 67 1.06 9.77 32.37
N ILE A 68 0.54 9.17 31.29
CA ILE A 68 -0.20 9.89 30.24
C ILE A 68 -1.52 10.45 30.79
N GLU A 69 -2.18 9.72 31.70
CA GLU A 69 -3.44 10.16 32.32
C GLU A 69 -3.23 11.24 33.39
N THR A 70 -2.18 11.13 34.21
CA THR A 70 -1.90 12.08 35.32
C THR A 70 -1.25 13.39 34.87
N HIS A 71 -0.46 13.40 33.79
CA HIS A 71 0.22 14.63 33.32
C HIS A 71 -0.64 15.53 32.44
N GLY A 72 -1.96 15.38 32.52
CA GLY A 72 -2.92 16.14 31.74
C GLY A 72 -2.87 15.72 30.29
N HIS A 73 -4.05 15.49 29.71
CA HIS A 73 -4.17 15.58 28.26
C HIS A 73 -3.64 16.94 27.84
N VAL A 74 -2.39 17.00 27.38
CA VAL A 74 -1.98 18.02 26.42
C VAL A 74 -2.85 17.70 25.22
N GLN A 75 -4.07 18.27 25.19
CA GLN A 75 -4.82 18.42 23.97
C GLN A 75 -3.93 19.29 23.10
N ILE A 76 -3.02 18.64 22.37
CA ILE A 76 -2.47 19.21 21.16
C ILE A 76 -3.71 19.30 20.28
N LYS A 77 -4.42 20.44 20.37
CA LYS A 77 -5.39 20.85 19.38
C LYS A 77 -4.54 21.08 18.14
N THR A 78 -4.21 20.00 17.44
CA THR A 78 -3.86 20.07 16.04
C THR A 78 -5.08 20.65 15.38
N ASN A 79 -5.11 21.98 15.25
CA ASN A 79 -5.94 22.67 14.30
C ASN A 79 -5.50 22.13 12.95
N VAL A 80 -6.12 21.03 12.53
CA VAL A 80 -5.96 20.50 11.18
C VAL A 80 -6.65 21.53 10.28
N ILE A 81 -5.89 22.53 9.87
CA ILE A 81 -6.34 23.50 8.88
C ILE A 81 -6.49 22.72 7.58
N GLN A 82 -7.73 22.34 7.26
CA GLN A 82 -8.03 21.72 5.98
C GLN A 82 -8.00 22.81 4.91
N ALA A 83 -6.94 22.85 4.11
CA ALA A 83 -6.87 23.72 2.94
C ALA A 83 -8.08 23.46 2.03
N THR A 84 -8.74 24.53 1.57
CA THR A 84 -9.87 24.48 0.66
C THR A 84 -9.47 23.91 -0.70
N TYR A 85 -10.45 23.50 -1.51
CA TYR A 85 -10.19 22.97 -2.84
C TYR A 85 -9.44 23.98 -3.74
N GLU A 86 -9.83 25.26 -3.69
CA GLU A 86 -9.19 26.31 -4.50
C GLU A 86 -7.76 26.63 -4.03
N GLU A 87 -7.47 26.56 -2.72
CA GLU A 87 -6.11 26.69 -2.20
C GLU A 87 -5.21 25.55 -2.69
N VAL A 88 -5.68 24.30 -2.59
CA VAL A 88 -4.92 23.13 -3.10
C VAL A 88 -4.72 23.25 -4.60
N LYS A 89 -5.74 23.68 -5.36
CA LYS A 89 -5.64 23.88 -6.81
C LYS A 89 -4.70 25.02 -7.17
N LYS A 90 -4.66 26.10 -6.39
CA LYS A 90 -3.72 27.21 -6.56
C LYS A 90 -2.29 26.74 -6.29
N SER A 91 -2.07 26.04 -5.19
CA SER A 91 -0.77 25.45 -4.86
C SER A 91 -0.27 24.52 -5.96
N ALA A 92 -1.11 23.61 -6.48
CA ALA A 92 -0.75 22.74 -7.60
C ALA A 92 -0.37 23.52 -8.88
N ARG A 93 -0.93 24.71 -9.12
CA ARG A 93 -0.53 25.57 -10.25
C ARG A 93 0.82 26.22 -10.03
N GLU A 94 1.14 26.58 -8.78
CA GLU A 94 2.46 27.12 -8.41
C GLU A 94 3.52 26.03 -8.55
N ASP A 95 3.25 24.84 -8.01
CA ASP A 95 4.14 23.68 -8.13
C ASP A 95 4.44 23.33 -9.60
N ILE A 96 3.45 23.39 -10.49
CA ILE A 96 3.67 23.16 -11.94
C ILE A 96 4.71 24.13 -12.52
N LYS A 97 4.76 25.39 -12.05
CA LYS A 97 5.74 26.37 -12.57
C LYS A 97 7.16 26.00 -12.14
N HIS A 98 7.34 25.56 -10.91
CA HIS A 98 8.63 25.15 -10.39
C HIS A 98 9.08 23.82 -10.99
N LEU A 99 8.18 22.84 -11.09
CA LEU A 99 8.48 21.55 -11.69
C LEU A 99 8.66 21.59 -13.22
N ALA A 100 8.41 22.72 -13.87
CA ALA A 100 8.51 22.83 -15.33
C ALA A 100 9.92 22.50 -15.85
N GLU A 101 10.97 22.77 -15.08
CA GLU A 101 12.35 22.45 -15.44
C GLU A 101 12.64 20.94 -15.45
N TYR A 102 11.87 20.16 -14.66
CA TYR A 102 11.99 18.70 -14.56
C TYR A 102 10.93 17.96 -15.37
N GLU A 103 10.03 18.68 -16.06
CA GLU A 103 8.99 18.06 -16.87
C GLU A 103 9.60 17.45 -18.13
N ILE A 104 9.32 16.18 -18.38
CA ILE A 104 9.86 15.45 -19.53
C ILE A 104 8.76 15.03 -20.51
N VAL A 105 9.16 14.82 -21.76
CA VAL A 105 8.31 14.16 -22.75
C VAL A 105 8.39 12.65 -22.50
N PRO A 106 7.29 11.99 -22.09
CA PRO A 106 7.33 10.56 -21.78
C PRO A 106 7.44 9.71 -23.06
N LYS A 107 7.95 8.49 -22.91
CA LYS A 107 7.86 7.43 -23.93
C LYS A 107 6.41 7.18 -24.34
N GLU A 108 6.22 6.70 -25.56
CA GLU A 108 4.87 6.49 -26.10
C GLU A 108 4.04 5.52 -25.25
N GLU A 109 4.65 4.42 -24.79
CA GLU A 109 3.97 3.46 -23.91
C GLU A 109 3.51 4.06 -22.57
N TYR A 110 4.12 5.16 -22.10
CA TYR A 110 3.79 5.78 -20.82
C TYR A 110 2.67 6.82 -20.96
N LYS A 111 2.41 7.34 -22.15
CA LYS A 111 1.41 8.40 -22.36
C LYS A 111 0.03 7.95 -21.87
N THR A 112 -0.72 8.92 -21.33
CA THR A 112 -2.08 8.71 -20.81
C THR A 112 -3.17 8.89 -21.87
N GLY A 113 -2.90 9.65 -22.93
CA GLY A 113 -3.91 10.12 -23.89
C GLY A 113 -4.94 11.12 -23.29
N LYS A 114 -4.78 11.51 -22.01
CA LYS A 114 -5.73 12.38 -21.29
C LYS A 114 -5.30 13.84 -21.41
N ARG A 115 -6.28 14.74 -21.37
CA ARG A 115 -6.02 16.19 -21.26
C ARG A 115 -5.33 16.51 -19.94
N ARG A 116 -4.39 17.46 -19.98
CA ARG A 116 -3.64 17.97 -18.80
C ARG A 116 -4.55 18.84 -17.92
N HIS A 117 -5.35 18.21 -17.06
CA HIS A 117 -6.22 18.89 -16.11
C HIS A 117 -5.83 18.53 -14.68
N ILE A 118 -5.65 19.54 -13.82
CA ILE A 118 -5.30 19.34 -12.41
C ILE A 118 -6.45 18.61 -11.70
N ARG A 119 -6.13 17.57 -10.92
CA ARG A 119 -7.09 16.74 -10.18
C ARG A 119 -6.79 16.79 -8.66
N PRO A 120 -7.04 17.92 -7.97
CA PRO A 120 -6.75 18.05 -6.55
C PRO A 120 -7.43 16.95 -5.74
N ARG A 121 -6.75 16.45 -4.70
CA ARG A 121 -7.25 15.43 -3.76
C ARG A 121 -7.58 14.05 -4.36
N LEU A 122 -7.24 13.81 -5.63
CA LEU A 122 -7.44 12.53 -6.29
C LEU A 122 -6.13 11.78 -6.56
N CYS A 123 -5.04 12.12 -5.85
CA CYS A 123 -3.71 11.53 -6.04
C CYS A 123 -3.74 9.99 -6.03
N PHE A 124 -4.23 9.39 -4.94
CA PHE A 124 -4.38 7.94 -4.77
C PHE A 124 -5.16 7.29 -5.92
N GLN A 125 -6.34 7.83 -6.22
CA GLN A 125 -7.20 7.28 -7.28
C GLN A 125 -6.55 7.41 -8.67
N GLN A 126 -5.91 8.53 -8.98
CA GLN A 126 -5.31 8.74 -10.31
C GLN A 126 -4.06 7.89 -10.51
N ALA A 127 -3.20 7.78 -9.48
CA ALA A 127 -2.02 6.93 -9.52
C ALA A 127 -2.41 5.45 -9.66
N PHE A 128 -3.35 4.97 -8.84
CA PHE A 128 -3.88 3.60 -8.94
C PHE A 128 -4.42 3.32 -10.34
N ARG A 129 -5.29 4.19 -10.87
CA ARG A 129 -5.86 4.03 -12.21
C ARG A 129 -4.80 4.01 -13.29
N TYR A 130 -3.73 4.78 -13.13
CA TYR A 130 -2.63 4.76 -14.11
C TYR A 130 -1.94 3.39 -14.11
N VAL A 131 -1.53 2.89 -12.93
CA VAL A 131 -0.91 1.56 -12.81
C VAL A 131 -1.83 0.45 -13.31
N ALA A 132 -3.13 0.51 -12.98
CA ALA A 132 -4.12 -0.44 -13.48
C ALA A 132 -4.21 -0.47 -15.02
N ASN A 133 -4.16 0.69 -15.67
CA ASN A 133 -4.21 0.80 -17.15
C ASN A 133 -2.88 0.45 -17.83
N LYS A 134 -1.78 0.43 -17.07
CA LYS A 134 -0.41 0.22 -17.56
C LYS A 134 0.24 -1.01 -16.91
N ALA A 135 -0.57 -1.97 -16.47
CA ALA A 135 -0.10 -3.16 -15.76
C ALA A 135 0.87 -4.04 -16.58
N ASN A 136 0.88 -3.87 -17.90
CA ASN A 136 1.81 -4.54 -18.82
C ASN A 136 3.22 -3.94 -18.83
N ILE A 137 3.45 -2.78 -18.19
CA ILE A 137 4.79 -2.19 -18.06
C ILE A 137 5.50 -2.91 -16.90
N GLU A 138 6.50 -3.71 -17.22
CA GLU A 138 7.34 -4.37 -16.22
C GLU A 138 8.08 -3.32 -15.38
N GLY A 139 8.08 -3.47 -14.05
CA GLY A 139 8.76 -2.55 -13.14
C GLY A 139 7.99 -1.28 -12.77
N ILE A 140 6.77 -1.06 -13.29
CA ILE A 140 5.91 0.05 -12.84
C ILE A 140 5.55 -0.10 -11.35
N ARG A 141 5.65 1.01 -10.59
CA ARG A 141 5.35 1.05 -9.15
C ARG A 141 4.34 2.13 -8.82
N LEU A 142 3.26 1.76 -8.13
CA LEU A 142 2.42 2.71 -7.38
C LEU A 142 3.17 3.06 -6.10
N VAL A 143 3.31 4.36 -5.80
CA VAL A 143 4.01 4.82 -4.61
C VAL A 143 3.10 5.68 -3.75
N HIS A 144 3.06 5.37 -2.45
CA HIS A 144 2.45 6.20 -1.42
C HIS A 144 3.54 6.79 -0.54
N GLY A 145 3.43 8.07 -0.24
CA GLY A 145 4.41 8.76 0.58
C GLY A 145 3.95 10.14 0.97
N LEU A 146 4.91 10.92 1.44
CA LEU A 146 4.70 12.31 1.81
C LEU A 146 5.47 13.23 0.87
N TYR A 147 4.90 14.40 0.63
CA TYR A 147 5.54 15.47 -0.13
C TYR A 147 5.31 16.82 0.56
N LYS A 148 6.25 17.75 0.38
CA LYS A 148 6.15 19.11 0.89
C LYS A 148 5.85 20.07 -0.27
N PRO A 149 4.58 20.44 -0.52
CA PRO A 149 4.23 21.46 -1.51
C PRO A 149 4.83 22.82 -1.16
N SER A 150 5.13 23.64 -2.15
CA SER A 150 5.76 24.96 -1.94
C SER A 150 4.92 25.94 -1.10
N SER A 151 3.59 25.82 -1.20
CA SER A 151 2.65 26.73 -0.51
C SER A 151 2.34 26.34 0.94
N PHE A 152 2.84 25.19 1.44
CA PHE A 152 2.56 24.72 2.79
C PHE A 152 3.83 24.26 3.50
N ASP A 153 3.96 24.55 4.80
CA ASP A 153 5.17 24.21 5.55
C ASP A 153 5.22 22.74 6.02
N ASN A 154 4.12 22.01 5.86
CA ASN A 154 3.98 20.63 6.31
C ASN A 154 3.94 19.63 5.15
N HIS A 155 4.47 18.44 5.40
CA HIS A 155 4.31 17.29 4.53
C HIS A 155 2.84 16.85 4.46
N CYS A 156 2.40 16.52 3.24
CA CYS A 156 1.06 16.06 2.92
C CYS A 156 1.13 14.65 2.33
N ASP A 157 0.09 13.84 2.56
CA ASP A 157 -0.07 12.54 1.91
C ASP A 157 -0.22 12.68 0.40
N HIS A 158 0.51 11.85 -0.34
CA HIS A 158 0.45 11.83 -1.80
C HIS A 158 0.68 10.44 -2.37
N ALA A 159 0.22 10.27 -3.60
CA ALA A 159 0.48 9.08 -4.39
C ALA A 159 0.88 9.47 -5.81
N TRP A 160 1.92 8.79 -6.30
CA TRP A 160 2.46 8.96 -7.64
C TRP A 160 2.84 7.59 -8.22
N VAL A 161 3.30 7.59 -9.47
CA VAL A 161 3.77 6.38 -10.14
C VAL A 161 5.22 6.54 -10.54
N GLU A 162 6.03 5.54 -10.22
CA GLU A 162 7.39 5.38 -10.71
C GLU A 162 7.43 4.41 -11.88
N LEU A 163 8.05 4.85 -12.96
CA LEU A 163 8.29 4.06 -14.17
C LEU A 163 9.73 3.53 -14.17
N PRO A 164 10.01 2.46 -14.92
CA PRO A 164 11.29 1.72 -14.82
C PRO A 164 12.53 2.53 -15.19
N ASP A 165 12.39 3.58 -15.99
CA ASP A 165 13.49 4.41 -16.47
C ASP A 165 13.73 5.68 -15.64
N GLY A 166 13.16 5.74 -14.43
CA GLY A 166 13.29 6.92 -13.56
C GLY A 166 12.31 8.04 -13.93
N THR A 167 11.30 7.78 -14.76
CA THR A 167 10.19 8.73 -14.96
C THR A 167 9.18 8.66 -13.81
N ILE A 168 8.71 9.82 -13.34
CA ILE A 168 7.56 9.94 -12.43
C ILE A 168 6.34 10.36 -13.24
N PHE A 169 5.20 9.70 -13.00
CA PHE A 169 3.90 10.22 -13.39
C PHE A 169 3.13 10.72 -12.16
N ASP A 170 2.80 12.01 -12.16
CA ASP A 170 1.94 12.61 -11.14
C ASP A 170 0.49 12.65 -11.63
N GLY A 171 -0.37 11.87 -10.96
CA GLY A 171 -1.79 11.77 -11.29
C GLY A 171 -2.62 13.02 -10.98
N VAL A 172 -2.18 13.88 -10.06
CA VAL A 172 -2.83 15.16 -9.76
C VAL A 172 -2.51 16.17 -10.85
N LEU A 173 -1.24 16.26 -11.25
CA LEU A 173 -0.78 17.22 -12.25
C LEU A 173 -1.01 16.76 -13.70
N GLN A 174 -1.23 15.45 -13.90
CA GLN A 174 -1.35 14.78 -15.21
C GLN A 174 -0.12 15.05 -16.10
N ARG A 175 1.08 14.95 -15.50
CA ARG A 175 2.38 15.29 -16.11
C ARG A 175 3.44 14.25 -15.74
N PHE A 176 4.54 14.28 -16.49
CA PHE A 176 5.67 13.38 -16.34
C PHE A 176 6.93 14.16 -15.98
N TYR A 177 7.69 13.66 -15.02
CA TYR A 177 8.86 14.35 -14.49
C TYR A 177 10.05 13.41 -14.39
N GLU A 178 11.25 13.96 -14.44
CA GLU A 178 12.45 13.25 -13.98
C GLU A 178 12.35 12.97 -12.47
N LYS A 179 12.67 11.75 -12.04
CA LYS A 179 12.56 11.34 -10.63
C LYS A 179 13.38 12.19 -9.69
N GLU A 180 14.66 12.45 -9.99
CA GLU A 180 15.54 13.19 -9.07
C GLU A 180 15.04 14.62 -8.85
N GLY A 181 14.72 15.34 -9.94
CA GLY A 181 14.15 16.68 -9.88
C GLY A 181 12.83 16.74 -9.09
N TYR A 182 11.92 15.82 -9.38
CA TYR A 182 10.63 15.72 -8.67
C TYR A 182 10.83 15.46 -7.16
N TYR A 183 11.73 14.54 -6.82
CA TYR A 183 12.02 14.17 -5.43
C TYR A 183 12.66 15.32 -4.64
N ASN A 184 13.62 16.00 -5.26
CA ASN A 184 14.33 17.12 -4.65
C ASN A 184 13.40 18.31 -4.40
N TYR A 185 12.59 18.69 -5.41
CA TYR A 185 11.66 19.80 -5.27
C TYR A 185 10.65 19.57 -4.14
N TYR A 186 10.05 18.39 -4.11
CA TYR A 186 8.98 18.07 -3.16
C TYR A 186 9.46 17.51 -1.82
N GLN A 187 10.76 17.36 -1.61
CA GLN A 187 11.32 16.74 -0.39
C GLN A 187 10.62 15.41 -0.06
N ILE A 188 10.51 14.56 -1.08
CA ILE A 188 9.71 13.33 -1.04
C ILE A 188 10.20 12.40 0.07
N ILE A 189 9.25 11.89 0.86
CA ILE A 189 9.47 10.78 1.80
C ILE A 189 8.65 9.60 1.30
N LYS A 190 9.32 8.59 0.78
CA LYS A 190 8.68 7.38 0.26
C LYS A 190 8.31 6.44 1.40
N ASN A 191 7.02 6.14 1.56
CA ASN A 191 6.55 5.27 2.65
C ASN A 191 6.39 3.82 2.19
N LYS A 192 5.66 3.61 1.09
CA LYS A 192 5.38 2.28 0.53
C LYS A 192 5.31 2.33 -0.99
N GLU A 193 5.67 1.23 -1.62
CA GLU A 193 5.49 1.02 -3.05
C GLU A 193 4.87 -0.34 -3.33
N TYR A 194 4.18 -0.44 -4.46
CA TYR A 194 3.44 -1.62 -4.86
C TYR A 194 3.63 -1.84 -6.36
N ASN A 195 3.95 -3.07 -6.77
CA ASN A 195 3.69 -3.48 -8.15
C ASN A 195 2.17 -3.59 -8.40
N HIS A 196 1.77 -3.82 -9.65
CA HIS A 196 0.35 -3.88 -10.01
C HIS A 196 -0.43 -4.99 -9.27
N THR A 197 0.21 -6.14 -8.99
CA THR A 197 -0.45 -7.26 -8.29
C THR A 197 -0.63 -6.95 -6.81
N GLU A 198 0.42 -6.43 -6.15
CA GLU A 198 0.39 -5.98 -4.76
C GLU A 198 -0.68 -4.90 -4.57
N MET A 199 -0.73 -3.92 -5.48
CA MET A 199 -1.71 -2.83 -5.50
C MET A 199 -3.16 -3.35 -5.48
N TYR A 200 -3.50 -4.36 -6.30
CA TYR A 200 -4.84 -4.95 -6.28
C TYR A 200 -5.12 -5.73 -5.00
N LYS A 201 -4.16 -6.52 -4.52
CA LYS A 201 -4.31 -7.30 -3.29
C LYS A 201 -4.58 -6.40 -2.09
N ILE A 202 -3.77 -5.35 -1.91
CA ILE A 202 -3.93 -4.41 -0.81
C ILE A 202 -5.21 -3.58 -0.95
N GLY A 203 -5.55 -3.13 -2.16
CA GLY A 203 -6.81 -2.40 -2.40
C GLY A 203 -8.04 -3.24 -2.04
N LEU A 204 -8.06 -4.53 -2.41
CA LEU A 204 -9.13 -5.46 -2.03
C LEU A 204 -9.17 -5.72 -0.52
N LYS A 205 -8.02 -5.90 0.13
CA LYS A 205 -7.92 -6.06 1.59
C LYS A 205 -8.53 -4.87 2.33
N HIS A 206 -8.39 -3.66 1.79
CA HIS A 206 -8.93 -2.41 2.35
C HIS A 206 -10.27 -1.99 1.72
N GLY A 207 -11.12 -2.96 1.34
CA GLY A 207 -12.49 -2.70 0.92
C GLY A 207 -12.65 -2.00 -0.44
N GLY A 208 -11.66 -2.14 -1.33
CA GLY A 208 -11.67 -1.52 -2.66
C GLY A 208 -11.31 -0.03 -2.65
N THR A 209 -10.67 0.47 -1.59
CA THR A 209 -10.15 1.85 -1.54
C THR A 209 -8.84 1.97 -2.32
N PHE A 210 -8.41 3.21 -2.63
CA PHE A 210 -7.17 3.48 -3.37
C PHE A 210 -5.99 3.88 -2.46
N GLY A 211 -6.21 3.94 -1.15
CA GLY A 211 -5.27 4.42 -0.15
C GLY A 211 -5.77 5.66 0.61
N PRO A 212 -4.94 6.19 1.52
CA PRO A 212 -3.69 5.58 1.98
C PRO A 212 -3.91 4.30 2.79
N TRP A 213 -2.95 3.37 2.76
CA TRP A 213 -3.00 2.07 3.46
C TRP A 213 -1.89 1.94 4.51
N TYR A 214 -1.75 2.93 5.39
CA TYR A 214 -0.60 3.02 6.31
C TYR A 214 -0.61 2.01 7.46
N ASN A 215 -1.76 1.39 7.75
CA ASN A 215 -1.94 0.53 8.92
C ASN A 215 -1.42 -0.91 8.74
N ASP A 216 -0.96 -1.26 7.53
CA ASP A 216 -0.35 -2.56 7.25
C ASP A 216 1.19 -2.43 7.36
N ILE A 217 1.66 -2.34 8.60
CA ILE A 217 3.06 -2.65 8.94
C ILE A 217 3.06 -4.14 9.30
N GLU A 218 3.49 -4.97 8.37
CA GLU A 218 3.91 -6.36 8.66
C GLU A 218 5.21 -6.38 9.45
#